data_AF-A0A8D8J5W9-F1
#
_entry.id   AF-A0A8D8J5W9-F1
#
_cell.length_a   1.000
_cell.length_b   1.000
_cell.length_c   1.000
_cell.angle_alpha   90.00
_cell.angle_beta   90.00
_cell.angle_gamma   90.00
#
_symmetry.space_group_name_H-M   'P 1'
#
loop_
_entity.id
_entity.type
_entity.pdbx_description
1 polymer ?
#
loop_
_entity_poly.entity_id
_entity_poly.type
_entity_poly.pdbx_seq_one_letter_code
_entity_poly.pdbx_strand_id
1 'polypeptide(L)'
;MEACMRDIPECDWLQTWTSLAKSFAFCYNPALQPRALIVFGCISKSITDQDVKQLLRILVKALESFNDIILLEALVMCLTRLQPLLRPESPIHKALFWIAISVLQLDESTLYAAGLALLEQNLHTLNSQQLFDKQNIADVMMATREPLEWHFKQLDHAVGLSFKSNFHFALVGHLLKGFRHPTPTTVSRTSRILTMLLGIIAKPQRRDKFEVTPESVAYLTALVCLSEEVRSRCHVKHTLPRVDVAGGDPSAAGAATGGTQPGSAGGNGGNVRRQKSWDMLDQSAIQYARQSHKVQQHQERGSRSSVSNESNVLLDPEVLPDSSTQALVLTVLATLVKYTTDETETRVLYQYLAEGSVVFPKVFPVIHSLLDQKVNNVLSVSNDQIVLASVQSIIQNMLASEDASQQPLHFLQSCGFGGLWRFAGPFTKYNMMVESSELFVNCLEAMVETCLPVEETAPMPPSPRPYNLSSSLSSLTLGSPTDKGSSSN
;
A
#
# COMPACT_ATOMS: atom_id res chain seq x y z
N MET A 1 33.70 10.48 -8.78
CA MET A 1 34.23 11.79 -8.34
C MET A 1 35.32 11.64 -7.29
N GLU A 2 35.14 10.87 -6.21
CA GLU A 2 36.21 10.65 -5.21
C GLU A 2 37.43 9.87 -5.71
N ALA A 3 37.25 8.97 -6.67
CA ALA A 3 38.37 8.28 -7.31
C ALA A 3 39.34 9.27 -7.99
N CYS A 4 38.85 10.45 -8.43
CA CYS A 4 39.64 11.50 -9.03
C CYS A 4 40.31 12.43 -7.99
N MET A 5 40.00 12.26 -6.69
CA MET A 5 40.52 13.10 -5.60
C MET A 5 41.82 12.58 -4.99
N ARG A 6 42.18 11.31 -5.22
CA ARG A 6 43.41 10.71 -4.66
C ARG A 6 44.67 11.31 -5.27
N ASP A 7 44.56 11.92 -6.44
CA ASP A 7 45.68 12.40 -7.24
C ASP A 7 46.00 13.89 -7.01
N ILE A 8 45.24 14.60 -6.17
CA ILE A 8 45.41 16.05 -5.92
C ILE A 8 45.52 16.31 -4.40
N PRO A 9 46.70 16.69 -3.88
CA PRO A 9 46.83 17.12 -2.49
C PRO A 9 46.03 18.43 -2.25
N GLU A 10 45.36 18.55 -1.08
CA GLU A 10 44.53 19.71 -0.65
C GLU A 10 43.19 19.92 -1.40
N CYS A 11 42.60 18.87 -1.96
CA CYS A 11 41.36 18.98 -2.73
C CYS A 11 40.08 19.10 -1.85
N ASP A 12 39.78 20.31 -1.34
CA ASP A 12 38.60 20.60 -0.49
C ASP A 12 37.31 20.94 -1.28
N TRP A 13 37.36 20.86 -2.61
CA TRP A 13 36.25 21.24 -3.49
C TRP A 13 34.92 20.55 -3.14
N LEU A 14 34.95 19.30 -2.68
CA LEU A 14 33.73 18.58 -2.29
C LEU A 14 33.11 19.21 -1.05
N GLN A 15 33.91 19.60 -0.06
CA GLN A 15 33.41 20.29 1.14
C GLN A 15 32.85 21.66 0.78
N THR A 16 33.56 22.41 -0.07
CA THR A 16 33.08 23.70 -0.58
C THR A 16 31.79 23.55 -1.37
N TRP A 17 31.69 22.53 -2.23
CA TRP A 17 30.49 22.27 -3.03
C TRP A 17 29.31 21.84 -2.16
N THR A 18 29.53 20.98 -1.16
CA THR A 18 28.50 20.61 -0.18
C THR A 18 28.01 21.84 0.60
N SER A 19 28.92 22.72 1.04
CA SER A 19 28.57 23.96 1.74
C SER A 19 27.75 24.91 0.85
N LEU A 20 28.17 25.11 -0.40
CA LEU A 20 27.43 25.92 -1.37
C LEU A 20 26.06 25.31 -1.70
N ALA A 21 25.99 24.01 -1.97
CA ALA A 21 24.73 23.32 -2.25
C ALA A 21 23.76 23.43 -1.08
N LYS A 22 24.25 23.27 0.16
CA LYS A 22 23.49 23.50 1.40
C LYS A 22 22.96 24.93 1.49
N SER A 23 23.82 25.93 1.23
CA SER A 23 23.42 27.34 1.24
C SER A 23 22.33 27.63 0.21
N PHE A 24 22.47 27.14 -1.02
CA PHE A 24 21.46 27.34 -2.08
C PHE A 24 20.17 26.55 -1.83
N ALA A 25 20.25 25.41 -1.14
CA ALA A 25 19.06 24.65 -0.75
C ALA A 25 18.24 25.39 0.32
N PHE A 26 18.89 26.11 1.24
CA PHE A 26 18.24 26.79 2.36
C PHE A 26 17.87 28.25 2.07
N CYS A 27 18.47 28.87 1.05
CA CYS A 27 18.09 30.19 0.59
C CYS A 27 16.95 30.08 -0.44
N TYR A 28 15.86 30.84 -0.23
CA TYR A 28 14.74 30.87 -1.18
C TYR A 28 15.21 31.40 -2.54
N ASN A 29 15.14 30.53 -3.55
CA ASN A 29 15.38 30.86 -4.94
C ASN A 29 14.67 29.81 -5.82
N PRO A 30 13.43 30.06 -6.26
CA PRO A 30 12.62 29.06 -6.98
C PRO A 30 13.32 28.40 -8.17
N ALA A 31 14.20 29.12 -8.86
CA ALA A 31 14.88 28.59 -10.04
C ALA A 31 16.01 27.60 -9.72
N LEU A 32 16.71 27.80 -8.59
CA LEU A 32 17.90 27.02 -8.24
C LEU A 32 17.68 26.07 -7.06
N GLN A 33 16.75 26.40 -6.17
CA GLN A 33 16.55 25.70 -4.91
C GLN A 33 16.18 24.22 -5.09
N PRO A 34 15.26 23.82 -5.99
CA PRO A 34 14.99 22.39 -6.22
C PRO A 34 16.23 21.63 -6.69
N ARG A 35 17.02 22.22 -7.59
CA ARG A 35 18.25 21.60 -8.10
C ARG A 35 19.32 21.50 -7.02
N ALA A 36 19.49 22.54 -6.20
CA ALA A 36 20.42 22.56 -5.09
C ALA A 36 20.05 21.51 -4.03
N LEU A 37 18.76 21.30 -3.75
CA LEU A 37 18.27 20.25 -2.86
C LEU A 37 18.64 18.85 -3.35
N ILE A 38 18.42 18.57 -4.63
CA ILE A 38 18.79 17.27 -5.22
C ILE A 38 20.31 17.04 -5.10
N VAL A 39 21.11 18.04 -5.48
CA VAL A 39 22.58 17.96 -5.38
C VAL A 39 23.00 17.75 -3.93
N PHE A 40 22.47 18.55 -2.99
CA PHE A 40 22.76 18.46 -1.57
C PHE A 40 22.45 17.08 -1.01
N GLY A 41 21.30 16.51 -1.34
CA GLY A 41 20.94 15.14 -0.93
C GLY A 41 21.89 14.07 -1.48
N CYS A 42 22.46 14.26 -2.67
CA CYS A 42 23.37 13.29 -3.31
C CYS A 42 24.83 13.39 -2.82
N ILE A 43 25.33 14.58 -2.51
CA ILE A 43 26.75 14.79 -2.17
C ILE A 43 27.01 14.85 -0.65
N SER A 44 25.97 15.00 0.16
CA SER A 44 26.11 15.04 1.61
C SER A 44 26.53 13.69 2.18
N LYS A 45 27.44 13.71 3.14
CA LYS A 45 27.94 12.51 3.85
C LYS A 45 27.52 12.43 5.32
N SER A 46 27.15 13.58 5.88
CA SER A 46 26.70 13.72 7.25
C SER A 46 25.64 14.81 7.27
N ILE A 47 24.63 14.64 8.12
CA ILE A 47 23.56 15.61 8.27
C ILE A 47 23.25 15.76 9.75
N THR A 48 22.94 16.98 10.17
CA THR A 48 22.54 17.28 11.55
C THR A 48 21.02 17.29 11.67
N ASP A 49 20.51 17.07 12.87
CA ASP A 49 19.08 17.20 13.18
C ASP A 49 18.53 18.59 12.82
N GLN A 50 19.35 19.65 13.00
CA GLN A 50 19.00 21.02 12.63
C GLN A 50 18.84 21.22 11.12
N ASP A 51 19.69 20.59 10.32
CA ASP A 51 19.59 20.68 8.86
C ASP A 51 18.30 20.04 8.35
N VAL A 52 17.93 18.88 8.92
CA VAL A 52 16.67 18.24 8.58
C VAL A 52 15.48 19.04 9.09
N LYS A 53 15.55 19.59 10.31
CA LYS A 53 14.53 20.50 10.84
C LYS A 53 14.33 21.71 9.93
N GLN A 54 15.41 22.27 9.38
CA GLN A 54 15.35 23.37 8.43
C GLN A 54 14.72 22.97 7.10
N LEU A 55 15.05 21.78 6.57
CA LEU A 55 14.38 21.23 5.38
C LEU A 55 12.87 21.06 5.60
N LEU A 56 12.47 20.61 6.79
CA LEU A 56 11.04 20.46 7.14
C LEU A 56 10.34 21.83 7.25
N ARG A 57 11.01 22.87 7.75
CA ARG A 57 10.46 24.25 7.72
C ARG A 57 10.29 24.79 6.30
N ILE A 58 11.23 24.48 5.41
CA ILE A 58 11.10 24.84 3.99
C ILE A 58 9.93 24.07 3.35
N LEU A 59 9.73 22.80 3.73
CA LEU A 59 8.58 22.00 3.31
C LEU A 59 7.25 22.58 3.77
N VAL A 60 7.14 23.03 5.03
CA VAL A 60 5.96 23.79 5.53
C VAL A 60 5.65 24.96 4.59
N LYS A 61 6.64 25.82 4.32
CA LYS A 61 6.43 27.01 3.47
C LYS A 61 6.10 26.68 2.02
N ALA A 62 6.68 25.61 1.47
CA ALA A 62 6.34 25.14 0.14
C ALA A 62 4.88 24.63 0.09
N LEU A 63 4.43 23.92 1.13
CA LEU A 63 3.06 23.39 1.26
C LEU A 63 2.02 24.50 1.45
N GLU A 64 2.32 25.58 2.18
CA GLU A 64 1.41 26.74 2.34
C GLU A 64 1.02 27.35 0.99
N SER A 65 2.00 27.50 0.09
CA SER A 65 1.75 28.06 -1.23
C SER A 65 1.14 27.04 -2.19
N PHE A 66 1.50 25.76 -1.99
CA PHE A 66 1.13 24.62 -2.80
C PHE A 66 1.21 24.81 -4.33
N ASN A 67 2.08 25.73 -4.77
CA ASN A 67 2.18 26.14 -6.18
C ASN A 67 3.38 25.50 -6.89
N ASP A 68 4.41 25.11 -6.13
CA ASP A 68 5.67 24.58 -6.66
C ASP A 68 5.84 23.10 -6.31
N ILE A 69 5.18 22.24 -7.08
CA ILE A 69 5.25 20.78 -6.93
C ILE A 69 6.69 20.28 -7.10
N ILE A 70 7.49 20.93 -7.96
CA ILE A 70 8.89 20.55 -8.22
C ILE A 70 9.74 20.79 -6.95
N LEU A 71 9.52 21.90 -6.25
CA LEU A 71 10.18 22.15 -4.97
C LEU A 71 9.78 21.13 -3.90
N LEU A 72 8.48 20.83 -3.78
CA LEU A 72 7.97 19.81 -2.85
C LEU A 72 8.61 18.44 -3.13
N GLU A 73 8.64 18.04 -4.40
CA GLU A 73 9.22 16.77 -4.84
C GLU A 73 10.72 16.72 -4.51
N ALA A 74 11.46 17.80 -4.79
CA ALA A 74 12.88 17.91 -4.50
C ALA A 74 13.19 17.85 -2.99
N LEU A 75 12.35 18.46 -2.14
CA LEU A 75 12.46 18.38 -0.69
C LEU A 75 12.27 16.94 -0.20
N VAL A 76 11.22 16.25 -0.65
CA VAL A 76 10.94 14.86 -0.28
C VAL A 76 12.06 13.93 -0.75
N MET A 77 12.58 14.11 -1.98
CA MET A 77 13.74 13.37 -2.48
C MET A 77 15.01 13.64 -1.67
N CYS A 78 15.27 14.90 -1.31
CA CYS A 78 16.41 15.29 -0.49
C CYS A 78 16.34 14.61 0.89
N LEU A 79 15.20 14.69 1.57
CA LEU A 79 14.94 14.00 2.85
C LEU A 79 15.15 12.48 2.73
N THR A 80 14.67 11.88 1.63
CA THR A 80 14.85 10.44 1.36
C THR A 80 16.32 10.04 1.31
N ARG A 81 17.18 10.88 0.73
CA ARG A 81 18.63 10.62 0.64
C ARG A 81 19.37 10.90 1.93
N LEU A 82 18.93 11.90 2.70
CA LEU A 82 19.61 12.33 3.91
C LEU A 82 19.26 11.50 5.13
N GLN A 83 18.05 10.92 5.21
CA GLN A 83 17.63 10.17 6.39
C GLN A 83 18.58 9.04 6.83
N PRO A 84 19.23 8.25 5.95
CA PRO A 84 20.14 7.18 6.39
C PRO A 84 21.45 7.73 6.99
N LEU A 85 21.76 9.00 6.75
CA LEU A 85 22.94 9.69 7.28
C LEU A 85 22.70 10.29 8.67
N LEU A 86 21.45 10.31 9.14
CA LEU A 86 21.11 10.75 10.49
C LEU A 86 21.59 9.74 11.53
N ARG A 87 21.90 10.26 12.72
CA ARG A 87 22.23 9.43 13.89
C ARG A 87 21.07 8.46 14.19
N PRO A 88 21.34 7.18 14.51
CA PRO A 88 20.29 6.19 14.79
C PRO A 88 19.32 6.57 15.91
N GLU A 89 19.79 7.33 16.91
CA GLU A 89 18.99 7.74 18.08
C GLU A 89 18.08 8.94 17.81
N SER A 90 18.19 9.59 16.63
CA SER A 90 17.40 10.79 16.35
C SER A 90 15.90 10.48 16.30
N PRO A 91 15.03 11.26 16.98
CA PRO A 91 13.58 11.08 16.92
C PRO A 91 13.01 11.40 15.53
N ILE A 92 13.78 12.08 14.68
CA ILE A 92 13.40 12.47 13.31
C ILE A 92 13.06 11.25 12.46
N HIS A 93 13.70 10.10 12.67
CA HIS A 93 13.41 8.89 11.88
C HIS A 93 11.94 8.47 11.99
N LYS A 94 11.36 8.56 13.19
CA LYS A 94 9.95 8.21 13.40
C LYS A 94 9.00 9.30 12.89
N ALA A 95 9.40 10.57 12.97
CA ALA A 95 8.66 11.68 12.37
C ALA A 95 8.58 11.56 10.84
N LEU A 96 9.67 11.17 10.18
CA LEU A 96 9.75 10.99 8.72
C LEU A 96 8.80 9.90 8.21
N PHE A 97 8.49 8.88 9.01
CA PHE A 97 7.45 7.90 8.68
C PHE A 97 6.11 8.60 8.43
N TRP A 98 5.67 9.42 9.38
CA TRP A 98 4.39 10.13 9.29
C TRP A 98 4.40 11.23 8.22
N ILE A 99 5.52 11.92 8.05
CA ILE A 99 5.69 12.88 6.94
C ILE A 99 5.50 12.16 5.60
N ALA A 100 6.07 10.97 5.42
CA ALA A 100 5.87 10.19 4.21
C ALA A 100 4.40 9.83 4.00
N ILE A 101 3.69 9.38 5.05
CA ILE A 101 2.25 9.10 4.99
C ILE A 101 1.45 10.35 4.60
N SER A 102 1.72 11.51 5.22
CA SER A 102 1.03 12.76 4.89
C SER A 102 1.29 13.21 3.46
N VAL A 103 2.49 13.00 2.91
CA VAL A 103 2.79 13.27 1.50
C VAL A 103 1.93 12.40 0.57
N LEU A 104 1.68 11.13 0.92
CA LEU A 104 0.79 10.26 0.12
C LEU A 104 -0.65 10.80 0.07
N GLN A 105 -1.09 11.54 1.09
CA GLN A 105 -2.45 12.06 1.19
C GLN A 105 -2.72 13.26 0.27
N LEU A 106 -1.67 13.89 -0.28
CA LEU A 106 -1.79 15.04 -1.18
C LEU A 106 -2.41 14.69 -2.55
N ASP A 107 -2.63 13.42 -2.87
CA ASP A 107 -3.26 12.95 -4.11
C ASP A 107 -2.61 13.47 -5.41
N GLU A 108 -1.31 13.72 -5.39
CA GLU A 108 -0.52 14.11 -6.57
C GLU A 108 0.41 12.97 -6.98
N SER A 109 0.44 12.62 -8.27
CA SER A 109 1.15 11.43 -8.77
C SER A 109 2.65 11.48 -8.49
N THR A 110 3.33 12.59 -8.80
CA THR A 110 4.79 12.71 -8.64
C THR A 110 5.21 12.72 -7.16
N LEU A 111 4.49 13.46 -6.32
CA LEU A 111 4.66 13.51 -4.87
C LEU A 111 4.32 12.18 -4.22
N TYR A 112 3.30 11.47 -4.70
CA TYR A 112 2.97 10.13 -4.21
C TYR A 112 4.14 9.16 -4.47
N ALA A 113 4.74 9.21 -5.67
CA ALA A 113 5.91 8.40 -5.99
C ALA A 113 7.12 8.75 -5.10
N ALA A 114 7.36 10.05 -4.85
CA ALA A 114 8.42 10.52 -3.97
C ALA A 114 8.16 10.14 -2.49
N GLY A 115 6.93 10.28 -2.01
CA GLY A 115 6.50 9.91 -0.66
C GLY A 115 6.62 8.41 -0.41
N LEU A 116 6.29 7.57 -1.39
CA LEU A 116 6.53 6.12 -1.30
C LEU A 116 8.03 5.80 -1.21
N ALA A 117 8.88 6.51 -1.95
CA ALA A 117 10.33 6.33 -1.87
C ALA A 117 10.87 6.73 -0.49
N LEU A 118 10.37 7.83 0.08
CA LEU A 118 10.68 8.25 1.44
C LEU A 118 10.28 7.18 2.46
N LEU A 119 9.05 6.68 2.37
CA LEU A 119 8.51 5.64 3.25
C LEU A 119 9.31 4.34 3.17
N GLU A 120 9.64 3.90 1.96
CA GLU A 120 10.45 2.69 1.73
C GLU A 120 11.82 2.79 2.41
N GLN A 121 12.53 3.89 2.13
CA GLN A 121 13.85 4.11 2.70
C GLN A 121 13.76 4.30 4.22
N ASN A 122 12.67 4.88 4.73
CA ASN A 122 12.44 5.07 6.16
C ASN A 122 12.26 3.75 6.89
N LEU A 123 11.37 2.89 6.38
CA LEU A 123 11.14 1.54 6.90
C LEU A 123 12.42 0.70 6.86
N HIS A 124 13.20 0.79 5.78
CA HIS A 124 14.49 0.11 5.70
C HIS A 124 15.46 0.61 6.78
N THR A 125 15.55 1.93 6.97
CA THR A 125 16.44 2.57 7.97
C THR A 125 16.05 2.14 9.38
N LEU A 126 14.78 2.27 9.75
CA LEU A 126 14.26 1.85 11.07
C LEU A 126 14.42 0.34 11.32
N ASN A 127 14.22 -0.48 10.30
CA ASN A 127 14.41 -1.93 10.40
C ASN A 127 15.89 -2.30 10.58
N SER A 128 16.82 -1.57 9.92
CA SER A 128 18.27 -1.77 10.09
C SER A 128 18.77 -1.36 11.47
N GLN A 129 18.07 -0.43 12.13
CA GLN A 129 18.31 -0.02 13.52
C GLN A 129 17.74 -1.02 14.55
N GLN A 130 17.15 -2.14 14.10
CA GLN A 130 16.57 -3.20 14.95
C GLN A 130 15.43 -2.72 15.86
N LEU A 131 14.78 -1.61 15.51
CA LEU A 131 13.69 -1.04 16.31
C LEU A 131 12.49 -1.99 16.45
N PHE A 132 12.24 -2.82 15.43
CA PHE A 132 11.09 -3.73 15.36
C PHE A 132 11.41 -5.17 15.79
N ASP A 133 12.58 -5.43 16.36
CA ASP A 133 12.94 -6.80 16.76
C ASP A 133 12.20 -7.25 18.04
N LYS A 134 11.73 -6.30 18.86
CA LYS A 134 11.02 -6.57 20.13
C LYS A 134 9.67 -5.87 20.26
N GLN A 135 9.37 -4.89 19.41
CA GLN A 135 8.17 -4.06 19.50
C GLN A 135 7.40 -4.09 18.19
N ASN A 136 6.07 -4.01 18.27
CA ASN A 136 5.23 -3.91 17.08
C ASN A 136 5.43 -2.54 16.42
N ILE A 137 5.48 -2.51 15.09
CA ILE A 137 5.51 -1.27 14.32
C ILE A 137 4.33 -0.36 14.66
N ALA A 138 3.15 -0.92 14.92
CA ALA A 138 1.97 -0.16 15.29
C ALA A 138 2.20 0.63 16.57
N ASP A 139 2.67 -0.02 17.64
CA ASP A 139 2.93 0.61 18.94
C ASP A 139 4.01 1.71 18.83
N VAL A 140 5.12 1.40 18.15
CA VAL A 140 6.25 2.31 17.98
C VAL A 140 5.84 3.58 17.24
N MET A 141 5.07 3.43 16.15
CA MET A 141 4.65 4.57 15.34
C MET A 141 3.53 5.35 16.01
N MET A 142 2.55 4.67 16.63
CA MET A 142 1.45 5.35 17.32
C MET A 142 1.95 6.17 18.52
N ALA A 143 2.96 5.71 19.25
CA ALA A 143 3.58 6.49 20.33
C ALA A 143 4.14 7.84 19.86
N THR A 144 4.66 7.93 18.63
CA THR A 144 5.12 9.22 18.06
C THR A 144 3.99 10.13 17.61
N ARG A 145 2.80 9.57 17.44
CA ARG A 145 1.60 10.28 17.01
C ARG A 145 0.81 10.87 18.17
N GLU A 146 0.91 10.28 19.38
CA GLU A 146 0.18 10.70 20.58
C GLU A 146 0.30 12.22 20.89
N PRO A 147 1.48 12.86 20.85
CA PRO A 147 1.60 14.29 21.13
C PRO A 147 0.86 15.18 20.11
N LEU A 148 0.61 14.64 18.91
CA LEU A 148 0.05 15.34 17.76
C LEU A 148 -1.34 14.81 17.37
N GLU A 149 -2.02 14.06 18.26
CA GLU A 149 -3.25 13.32 17.96
C GLU A 149 -4.31 14.21 17.30
N TRP A 150 -4.47 15.46 17.75
CA TRP A 150 -5.47 16.38 17.22
C TRP A 150 -5.24 16.74 15.74
N HIS A 151 -4.00 16.99 15.34
CA HIS A 151 -3.64 17.30 13.95
C HIS A 151 -3.83 16.07 13.06
N PHE A 152 -3.30 14.94 13.50
CA PHE A 152 -3.40 13.71 12.75
C PHE A 152 -4.82 13.17 12.63
N LYS A 153 -5.69 13.41 13.61
CA LYS A 153 -7.10 13.03 13.54
C LYS A 153 -7.84 13.75 12.41
N GLN A 154 -7.48 15.00 12.12
CA GLN A 154 -8.06 15.74 11.00
C GLN A 154 -7.59 15.18 9.66
N LEU A 155 -6.29 14.89 9.53
CA LEU A 155 -5.73 14.22 8.34
C LEU A 155 -6.40 12.86 8.08
N ASP A 156 -6.49 12.01 9.09
CA ASP A 156 -7.18 10.71 9.01
C ASP A 156 -8.65 10.85 8.59
N HIS A 157 -9.34 11.87 9.11
CA HIS A 157 -10.74 12.12 8.77
C HIS A 157 -10.92 12.59 7.33
N ALA A 158 -10.03 13.47 6.84
CA ALA A 158 -10.04 13.94 5.44
C ALA A 158 -9.89 12.78 4.44
N VAL A 159 -9.04 11.81 4.77
CA VAL A 159 -8.86 10.60 3.96
C VAL A 159 -9.96 9.56 4.23
N GLY A 160 -10.53 9.54 5.43
CA GLY A 160 -11.49 8.53 5.90
C GLY A 160 -10.84 7.20 6.29
N LEU A 161 -9.62 7.24 6.82
CA LEU A 161 -8.82 6.10 7.28
C LEU A 161 -8.32 6.35 8.70
N SER A 162 -8.67 5.46 9.65
CA SER A 162 -8.32 5.62 11.07
C SER A 162 -7.17 4.71 11.48
N PHE A 163 -5.99 5.30 11.75
CA PHE A 163 -4.86 4.55 12.31
C PHE A 163 -5.12 4.08 13.75
N LYS A 164 -6.02 4.76 14.49
CA LYS A 164 -6.42 4.38 15.85
C LYS A 164 -7.34 3.16 15.86
N SER A 165 -8.20 3.02 14.84
CA SER A 165 -9.10 1.87 14.71
C SER A 165 -8.34 0.61 14.31
N ASN A 166 -7.52 0.70 13.26
CA ASN A 166 -6.65 -0.39 12.84
C ASN A 166 -5.45 0.16 12.06
N PHE A 167 -4.25 0.12 12.67
CA PHE A 167 -3.03 0.64 12.08
C PHE A 167 -2.68 -0.02 10.74
N HIS A 168 -2.78 -1.35 10.65
CA HIS A 168 -2.34 -2.11 9.47
C HIS A 168 -3.24 -1.85 8.27
N PHE A 169 -4.56 -1.84 8.45
CA PHE A 169 -5.51 -1.51 7.37
C PHE A 169 -5.43 -0.04 6.96
N ALA A 170 -5.20 0.88 7.89
CA ALA A 170 -4.99 2.28 7.55
C ALA A 170 -3.75 2.44 6.66
N LEU A 171 -2.63 1.79 7.02
CA LEU A 171 -1.42 1.82 6.22
C LEU A 171 -1.63 1.20 4.82
N VAL A 172 -2.29 0.04 4.74
CA VAL A 172 -2.65 -0.59 3.47
C VAL A 172 -3.53 0.32 2.63
N GLY A 173 -4.51 0.99 3.22
CA GLY A 173 -5.37 1.95 2.51
C GLY A 173 -4.59 3.08 1.83
N HIS A 174 -3.53 3.58 2.48
CA HIS A 174 -2.64 4.57 1.88
C HIS A 174 -1.78 4.00 0.74
N LEU A 175 -1.36 2.74 0.86
CA LEU A 175 -0.47 2.07 -0.09
C LEU A 175 -1.20 1.54 -1.34
N LEU A 176 -2.46 1.10 -1.23
CA LEU A 176 -3.21 0.52 -2.35
C LEU A 176 -3.28 1.44 -3.58
N LYS A 177 -3.32 2.75 -3.35
CA LYS A 177 -3.30 3.76 -4.41
C LYS A 177 -2.05 3.67 -5.30
N GLY A 178 -0.93 3.17 -4.77
CA GLY A 178 0.31 2.99 -5.52
C GLY A 178 0.22 1.97 -6.63
N PHE A 179 -0.71 1.02 -6.56
CA PHE A 179 -1.03 0.11 -7.67
C PHE A 179 -1.82 0.78 -8.80
N ARG A 180 -2.22 2.04 -8.64
CA ARG A 180 -2.91 2.86 -9.67
C ARG A 180 -1.99 3.91 -10.28
N HIS A 181 -0.72 3.90 -9.89
CA HIS A 181 0.25 4.86 -10.38
C HIS A 181 0.63 4.57 -11.86
N PRO A 182 0.74 5.59 -12.73
CA PRO A 182 1.05 5.40 -14.15
C PRO A 182 2.45 4.82 -14.39
N THR A 183 3.40 5.07 -13.48
CA THR A 183 4.77 4.54 -13.58
C THR A 183 4.89 3.15 -12.95
N PRO A 184 5.32 2.11 -13.71
CA PRO A 184 5.46 0.73 -13.22
C PRO A 184 6.43 0.58 -12.05
N THR A 185 7.47 1.42 -11.98
CA THR A 185 8.44 1.38 -10.87
C THR A 185 7.79 1.73 -9.54
N THR A 186 6.81 2.63 -9.50
CA THR A 186 6.03 2.97 -8.30
C THR A 186 5.12 1.81 -7.88
N VAL A 187 4.50 1.12 -8.84
CA VAL A 187 3.70 -0.09 -8.59
C VAL A 187 4.58 -1.19 -7.97
N SER A 188 5.77 -1.43 -8.53
CA SER A 188 6.74 -2.40 -7.99
C SER A 188 7.21 -2.02 -6.58
N ARG A 189 7.46 -0.73 -6.33
CA ARG A 189 7.82 -0.20 -5.01
C ARG A 189 6.73 -0.44 -3.98
N THR A 190 5.47 -0.22 -4.36
CA THR A 190 4.30 -0.49 -3.49
C THR A 190 4.29 -1.95 -3.04
N SER A 191 4.45 -2.89 -3.97
CA SER A 191 4.54 -4.32 -3.67
C SER A 191 5.71 -4.63 -2.72
N ARG A 192 6.86 -3.99 -2.95
CA ARG A 192 8.07 -4.18 -2.16
C ARG A 192 7.93 -3.65 -0.73
N ILE A 193 7.27 -2.50 -0.54
CA ILE A 193 6.94 -1.93 0.78
C ILE A 193 6.00 -2.86 1.55
N LEU A 194 4.90 -3.31 0.94
CA LEU A 194 3.98 -4.26 1.57
C LEU A 194 4.68 -5.56 1.96
N THR A 195 5.56 -6.06 1.09
CA THR A 195 6.39 -7.24 1.32
C THR A 195 7.41 -7.03 2.44
N MET A 196 7.98 -5.83 2.57
CA MET A 196 8.87 -5.47 3.67
C MET A 196 8.11 -5.37 5.00
N LEU A 197 6.91 -4.80 4.99
CA LEU A 197 6.04 -4.71 6.17
C LEU A 197 5.67 -6.10 6.72
N LEU A 198 5.36 -7.06 5.85
CA LEU A 198 5.18 -8.47 6.25
C LEU A 198 6.42 -9.03 6.98
N GLY A 199 7.62 -8.68 6.51
CA GLY A 199 8.85 -9.09 7.18
C GLY A 199 9.04 -8.40 8.52
N ILE A 200 8.66 -7.13 8.64
CA ILE A 200 8.77 -6.35 9.88
C ILE A 200 7.81 -6.88 10.95
N ILE A 201 6.54 -7.14 10.62
CA ILE A 201 5.56 -7.63 11.61
C ILE A 201 5.85 -9.06 12.09
N ALA A 202 6.50 -9.88 11.26
CA ALA A 202 6.83 -11.25 11.63
C ALA A 202 8.01 -11.34 12.62
N LYS A 203 8.85 -10.30 12.70
CA LYS A 203 10.07 -10.27 13.51
C LYS A 203 9.84 -10.40 15.03
N PRO A 204 9.00 -9.58 15.69
CA PRO A 204 8.84 -9.64 17.15
C PRO A 204 8.44 -11.03 17.65
N GLN A 205 7.63 -11.73 16.87
CA GLN A 205 7.05 -13.03 17.22
C GLN A 205 7.82 -14.21 16.60
N ARG A 206 8.88 -13.93 15.81
CA ARG A 206 9.69 -14.91 15.05
C ARG A 206 8.84 -15.89 14.24
N ARG A 207 7.79 -15.37 13.60
CA ARG A 207 6.85 -16.14 12.77
C ARG A 207 7.31 -16.21 11.33
N ASP A 208 6.67 -17.09 10.55
CA ASP A 208 6.82 -17.04 9.10
C ASP A 208 6.19 -15.74 8.58
N LYS A 209 6.85 -15.12 7.61
CA LYS A 209 6.43 -13.86 7.01
C LYS A 209 5.03 -13.91 6.39
N PHE A 210 4.60 -15.08 5.94
CA PHE A 210 3.33 -15.28 5.24
C PHE A 210 2.26 -15.92 6.13
N GLU A 211 2.55 -16.16 7.41
CA GLU A 211 1.56 -16.66 8.37
C GLU A 211 0.40 -15.65 8.48
N VAL A 212 -0.84 -16.13 8.30
CA VAL A 212 -2.04 -15.31 8.41
C VAL A 212 -2.32 -15.05 9.89
N THR A 213 -2.29 -13.77 10.27
CA THR A 213 -2.55 -13.26 11.61
C THR A 213 -3.43 -12.00 11.51
N PRO A 214 -4.06 -11.54 12.60
CA PRO A 214 -4.85 -10.30 12.57
C PRO A 214 -4.06 -9.06 12.10
N GLU A 215 -2.74 -9.07 12.26
CA GLU A 215 -1.83 -7.99 11.84
C GLU A 215 -1.36 -8.15 10.39
N SER A 216 -1.05 -9.39 9.96
CA SER A 216 -0.53 -9.68 8.62
C SER A 216 -1.60 -9.71 7.54
N VAL A 217 -2.85 -10.00 7.91
CA VAL A 217 -3.96 -10.18 6.96
C VAL A 217 -4.16 -8.97 6.05
N ALA A 218 -3.99 -7.74 6.56
CA ALA A 218 -4.15 -6.52 5.77
C ALA A 218 -3.16 -6.50 4.58
N TYR A 219 -1.88 -6.81 4.85
CA TYR A 219 -0.82 -6.80 3.85
C TYR A 219 -0.90 -8.01 2.91
N LEU A 220 -1.22 -9.20 3.43
CA LEU A 220 -1.43 -10.40 2.62
C LEU A 220 -2.58 -10.19 1.64
N THR A 221 -3.70 -9.64 2.11
CA THR A 221 -4.88 -9.32 1.27
C THR A 221 -4.53 -8.33 0.17
N ALA A 222 -3.74 -7.30 0.48
CA ALA A 222 -3.28 -6.31 -0.52
C ALA A 222 -2.36 -6.92 -1.60
N LEU A 223 -1.61 -7.98 -1.27
CA LEU A 223 -0.64 -8.62 -2.15
C LEU A 223 -1.17 -9.86 -2.87
N VAL A 224 -2.30 -10.43 -2.45
CA VAL A 224 -2.75 -11.77 -2.88
C VAL A 224 -2.89 -11.93 -4.39
N CYS A 225 -3.35 -10.89 -5.10
CA CYS A 225 -3.48 -10.93 -6.56
C CYS A 225 -2.20 -10.52 -7.30
N LEU A 226 -1.26 -9.85 -6.62
CA LEU A 226 -0.07 -9.24 -7.22
C LEU A 226 1.23 -10.00 -6.93
N SER A 227 1.23 -10.92 -5.96
CA SER A 227 2.39 -11.72 -5.57
C SER A 227 2.08 -13.21 -5.66
N GLU A 228 2.78 -13.91 -6.56
CA GLU A 228 2.70 -15.37 -6.68
C GLU A 228 3.15 -16.07 -5.40
N GLU A 229 4.15 -15.53 -4.70
CA GLU A 229 4.65 -16.10 -3.45
C GLU A 229 3.56 -16.09 -2.37
N VAL A 230 2.83 -14.97 -2.20
CA VAL A 230 1.70 -14.88 -1.27
C VAL A 230 0.59 -15.84 -1.70
N ARG A 231 0.24 -15.87 -2.98
CA ARG A 231 -0.80 -16.74 -3.53
C ARG A 231 -0.51 -18.23 -3.28
N SER A 232 0.75 -18.63 -3.42
CA SER A 232 1.19 -20.02 -3.19
C SER A 232 1.12 -20.45 -1.73
N ARG A 233 1.06 -19.49 -0.79
CA ARG A 233 1.08 -19.76 0.66
C ARG A 233 -0.21 -19.43 1.37
N CYS A 234 -1.14 -18.70 0.74
CA CYS A 234 -2.43 -18.32 1.30
C CYS A 234 -3.56 -18.95 0.48
N HIS A 235 -3.89 -20.22 0.72
CA HIS A 235 -4.84 -20.95 -0.13
C HIS A 235 -6.30 -20.53 0.13
N VAL A 236 -7.15 -20.73 -0.87
CA VAL A 236 -8.62 -20.69 -0.78
C VAL A 236 -9.09 -22.09 -0.35
N LYS A 237 -9.75 -22.25 0.82
CA LYS A 237 -10.23 -23.58 1.29
C LYS A 237 -11.37 -24.08 0.42
N HIS A 238 -12.25 -23.18 -0.01
CA HIS A 238 -13.44 -23.51 -0.79
C HIS A 238 -13.21 -23.31 -2.30
N THR A 239 -12.35 -24.14 -2.89
CA THR A 239 -12.31 -24.19 -4.36
C THR A 239 -13.63 -24.79 -4.85
N LEU A 240 -14.41 -24.01 -5.60
CA LEU A 240 -15.67 -24.44 -6.23
C LEU A 240 -15.46 -25.82 -6.89
N PRO A 241 -16.40 -26.78 -6.75
CA PRO A 241 -16.29 -28.08 -7.41
C PRO A 241 -16.06 -27.85 -8.91
N ARG A 242 -14.99 -28.44 -9.46
CA ARG A 242 -14.83 -28.55 -10.91
C ARG A 242 -16.10 -29.17 -11.46
N VAL A 243 -16.87 -28.39 -12.22
CA VAL A 243 -17.90 -28.96 -13.08
C VAL A 243 -17.14 -29.66 -14.19
N ASP A 244 -16.86 -30.94 -14.00
CA ASP A 244 -16.40 -31.82 -15.06
C ASP A 244 -17.50 -31.81 -16.12
N VAL A 245 -17.29 -31.01 -17.17
CA VAL A 245 -18.07 -31.12 -18.39
C VAL A 245 -17.71 -32.50 -18.95
N ALA A 246 -18.56 -33.48 -18.64
CA ALA A 246 -18.55 -34.77 -19.31
C ALA A 246 -18.64 -34.49 -20.82
N GLY A 247 -17.49 -34.53 -21.48
CA GLY A 247 -17.40 -34.52 -22.94
C GLY A 247 -18.11 -35.76 -23.44
N GLY A 248 -19.35 -35.58 -23.90
CA GLY A 248 -20.04 -36.58 -24.70
C GLY A 248 -19.37 -36.62 -26.07
N ASP A 249 -18.48 -37.59 -26.27
CA ASP A 249 -18.02 -37.97 -27.61
C ASP A 249 -19.20 -38.59 -28.38
N PRO A 250 -19.59 -38.05 -29.55
CA PRO A 250 -20.58 -38.66 -30.41
C PRO A 250 -19.87 -39.46 -31.50
N SER A 251 -19.36 -40.66 -31.19
CA SER A 251 -18.93 -41.58 -32.25
C SER A 251 -18.76 -43.01 -31.74
N ALA A 252 -19.78 -43.84 -31.98
CA ALA A 252 -19.63 -45.26 -32.33
C ALA A 252 -21.03 -45.88 -32.53
N ALA A 253 -21.62 -45.63 -33.69
CA ALA A 253 -22.65 -46.49 -34.23
C ALA A 253 -21.98 -47.68 -34.94
N GLY A 254 -22.40 -48.90 -34.59
CA GLY A 254 -22.29 -50.07 -35.47
C GLY A 254 -21.38 -51.19 -34.98
N ALA A 255 -21.98 -52.27 -34.45
CA ALA A 255 -21.79 -53.63 -34.96
C ALA A 255 -22.65 -54.61 -34.14
N ALA A 256 -23.34 -55.48 -34.86
CA ALA A 256 -24.28 -56.47 -34.35
C ALA A 256 -23.62 -57.82 -34.04
N THR A 257 -24.40 -58.68 -33.35
CA THR A 257 -24.50 -60.16 -33.44
C THR A 257 -23.92 -61.05 -32.33
N GLY A 258 -24.83 -61.89 -31.79
CA GLY A 258 -24.65 -63.28 -31.30
C GLY A 258 -24.05 -63.45 -29.90
N GLY A 259 -24.59 -64.22 -28.94
CA GLY A 259 -25.72 -65.14 -28.89
C GLY A 259 -25.73 -65.88 -27.53
N THR A 260 -26.82 -66.62 -27.28
CA THR A 260 -27.01 -67.73 -26.30
C THR A 260 -27.15 -67.46 -24.78
N GLN A 261 -28.39 -67.70 -24.33
CA GLN A 261 -28.90 -68.09 -22.98
C GLN A 261 -28.50 -69.55 -22.61
N PRO A 262 -28.93 -70.18 -21.47
CA PRO A 262 -29.83 -69.71 -20.39
C PRO A 262 -29.43 -70.07 -18.93
N GLY A 263 -30.15 -69.48 -17.96
CA GLY A 263 -30.75 -70.25 -16.86
C GLY A 263 -30.35 -69.88 -15.42
N SER A 264 -31.24 -69.22 -14.67
CA SER A 264 -31.76 -69.67 -13.36
C SER A 264 -32.58 -68.56 -12.69
N ALA A 265 -33.54 -68.97 -11.86
CA ALA A 265 -34.80 -68.32 -11.56
C ALA A 265 -34.86 -67.52 -10.24
N GLY A 266 -35.94 -66.73 -10.12
CA GLY A 266 -36.46 -66.10 -8.90
C GLY A 266 -36.28 -64.57 -8.94
N GLY A 267 -37.29 -63.71 -8.87
CA GLY A 267 -38.68 -63.84 -8.47
C GLY A 267 -39.06 -62.51 -7.80
N ASN A 268 -40.23 -61.96 -8.19
CA ASN A 268 -41.01 -60.92 -7.52
C ASN A 268 -40.85 -59.43 -7.91
N GLY A 269 -41.92 -58.90 -8.54
CA GLY A 269 -42.75 -57.82 -7.96
C GLY A 269 -42.25 -56.39 -8.08
N GLY A 270 -42.95 -55.57 -8.90
CA GLY A 270 -42.54 -54.22 -9.26
C GLY A 270 -42.62 -53.15 -8.15
N ASN A 271 -41.93 -52.03 -8.37
CA ASN A 271 -42.60 -50.74 -8.55
C ASN A 271 -41.61 -49.66 -9.00
N VAL A 272 -42.04 -48.86 -9.96
CA VAL A 272 -41.42 -47.58 -10.35
C VAL A 272 -41.44 -46.64 -9.14
N ARG A 273 -40.29 -46.15 -8.67
CA ARG A 273 -40.23 -45.10 -7.65
C ARG A 273 -39.14 -44.08 -7.97
N ARG A 274 -39.59 -42.89 -8.40
CA ARG A 274 -38.80 -41.65 -8.53
C ARG A 274 -37.92 -41.45 -7.28
N GLN A 275 -36.61 -41.47 -7.46
CA GLN A 275 -35.62 -41.16 -6.44
C GLN A 275 -35.77 -39.68 -6.03
N LYS A 276 -35.99 -39.43 -4.73
CA LYS A 276 -36.11 -38.07 -4.17
C LYS A 276 -34.71 -37.51 -3.91
N SER A 277 -34.48 -36.28 -4.37
CA SER A 277 -33.24 -35.50 -4.27
C SER A 277 -32.73 -35.22 -2.85
N TRP A 278 -33.50 -35.56 -1.81
CA TRP A 278 -33.20 -35.22 -0.42
C TRP A 278 -32.22 -36.19 0.26
N ASP A 279 -32.11 -37.44 -0.21
CA ASP A 279 -31.27 -38.47 0.43
C ASP A 279 -29.75 -38.26 0.16
N MET A 280 -29.35 -37.52 -0.88
CA MET A 280 -27.94 -37.19 -1.15
C MET A 280 -27.40 -36.04 -0.29
N LEU A 281 -28.27 -35.12 0.14
CA LEU A 281 -27.91 -34.02 1.05
C LEU A 281 -27.64 -34.53 2.47
N ASP A 282 -28.38 -35.55 2.90
CA ASP A 282 -28.20 -36.13 4.24
C ASP A 282 -26.89 -36.93 4.33
N GLN A 283 -26.50 -37.60 3.24
CA GLN A 283 -25.27 -38.37 3.16
C GLN A 283 -24.00 -37.49 3.10
N SER A 284 -24.11 -36.29 2.51
CA SER A 284 -23.02 -35.30 2.50
C SER A 284 -22.89 -34.56 3.84
N ALA A 285 -24.00 -34.26 4.52
CA ALA A 285 -24.00 -33.70 5.87
C ALA A 285 -23.35 -34.65 6.91
N ILE A 286 -23.61 -35.96 6.81
CA ILE A 286 -23.01 -36.98 7.70
C ILE A 286 -21.50 -37.18 7.42
N GLN A 287 -21.05 -37.03 6.17
CA GLN A 287 -19.61 -37.05 5.84
C GLN A 287 -18.89 -35.81 6.38
N TYR A 288 -19.52 -34.63 6.33
CA TYR A 288 -18.99 -33.39 6.90
C TYR A 288 -18.84 -33.50 8.42
N ALA A 289 -19.84 -34.08 9.11
CA ALA A 289 -19.80 -34.32 10.56
C ALA A 289 -18.74 -35.34 11.00
N ARG A 290 -18.36 -36.29 10.13
CA ARG A 290 -17.27 -37.24 10.41
C ARG A 290 -15.88 -36.66 10.18
N GLN A 291 -15.74 -35.67 9.28
CA GLN A 291 -14.47 -34.96 9.08
C GLN A 291 -14.17 -33.99 10.22
N SER A 292 -15.17 -33.28 10.74
CA SER A 292 -15.00 -32.38 11.90
C SER A 292 -14.62 -33.13 13.18
N HIS A 293 -15.14 -34.34 13.40
CA HIS A 293 -14.80 -35.14 14.60
C HIS A 293 -13.38 -35.73 14.60
N LYS A 294 -12.69 -35.84 13.45
CA LYS A 294 -11.29 -36.31 13.40
C LYS A 294 -10.26 -35.22 13.75
N VAL A 295 -10.63 -33.94 13.67
CA VAL A 295 -9.72 -32.80 13.95
C VAL A 295 -9.57 -32.54 15.45
N GLN A 296 -10.56 -32.93 16.27
CA GLN A 296 -10.57 -32.64 17.71
C GLN A 296 -9.64 -33.52 18.57
N GLN A 297 -8.99 -34.56 18.04
CA GLN A 297 -8.17 -35.48 18.84
C GLN A 297 -6.64 -35.24 18.75
N HIS A 298 -6.17 -34.20 18.06
CA HIS A 298 -4.72 -33.99 17.86
C HIS A 298 -4.13 -32.70 18.44
N GLN A 299 -4.84 -31.98 19.32
CA GLN A 299 -4.38 -30.70 19.85
C GLN A 299 -4.21 -30.66 21.37
N GLU A 300 -3.52 -31.67 21.91
CA GLU A 300 -2.88 -31.59 23.23
C GLU A 300 -1.48 -32.21 23.15
N ARG A 301 -0.52 -31.44 22.62
CA ARG A 301 0.91 -31.49 23.02
C ARG A 301 1.67 -30.39 22.28
N GLY A 302 2.18 -29.44 23.05
CA GLY A 302 3.02 -28.37 22.51
C GLY A 302 4.31 -28.91 21.91
N SER A 303 4.56 -28.56 20.64
CA SER A 303 5.90 -28.46 20.06
C SER A 303 5.83 -27.81 18.69
N ARG A 304 6.50 -26.66 18.51
CA ARG A 304 7.03 -26.09 17.26
C ARG A 304 6.40 -26.62 15.96
N SER A 305 5.35 -25.97 15.46
CA SER A 305 4.82 -26.24 14.13
C SER A 305 5.29 -25.16 13.15
N SER A 306 6.24 -25.51 12.28
CA SER A 306 6.29 -24.88 10.96
C SER A 306 4.90 -25.02 10.34
N VAL A 307 4.25 -23.91 10.00
CA VAL A 307 2.91 -23.92 9.38
C VAL A 307 2.99 -24.81 8.14
N SER A 308 2.30 -25.94 8.13
CA SER A 308 2.12 -26.72 6.90
C SER A 308 1.37 -25.83 5.91
N ASN A 309 1.87 -25.67 4.69
CA ASN A 309 1.30 -24.79 3.65
C ASN A 309 -0.22 -24.97 3.42
N GLU A 310 -0.78 -26.13 3.81
CA GLU A 310 -2.21 -26.45 3.66
C GLU A 310 -3.12 -25.83 4.74
N SER A 311 -2.57 -25.35 5.87
CA SER A 311 -3.37 -24.74 6.95
C SER A 311 -3.39 -23.21 6.94
N ASN A 312 -2.61 -22.57 6.07
CA ASN A 312 -2.48 -21.11 6.04
C ASN A 312 -3.49 -20.50 5.07
N VAL A 313 -4.64 -20.09 5.60
CA VAL A 313 -5.80 -19.69 4.81
C VAL A 313 -6.13 -18.25 5.12
N LEU A 314 -6.26 -17.43 4.07
CA LEU A 314 -6.40 -15.99 4.21
C LEU A 314 -7.69 -15.60 4.93
N LEU A 315 -8.78 -16.31 4.62
CA LEU A 315 -10.13 -16.06 5.12
C LEU A 315 -10.48 -17.07 6.21
N ASP A 316 -9.62 -17.24 7.21
CA ASP A 316 -9.89 -18.13 8.34
C ASP A 316 -10.72 -17.41 9.44
N PRO A 317 -11.95 -17.87 9.75
CA PRO A 317 -12.76 -17.29 10.83
C PRO A 317 -12.11 -17.32 12.21
N GLU A 318 -11.25 -18.31 12.48
CA GLU A 318 -10.58 -18.41 13.78
C GLU A 318 -9.51 -17.33 13.95
N VAL A 319 -8.87 -16.92 12.86
CA VAL A 319 -7.87 -15.84 12.85
C VAL A 319 -8.54 -14.47 12.75
N LEU A 320 -9.72 -14.40 12.13
CA LEU A 320 -10.48 -13.17 11.92
C LEU A 320 -11.80 -13.18 12.74
N PRO A 321 -11.74 -13.08 14.08
CA PRO A 321 -12.94 -13.12 14.91
C PRO A 321 -13.82 -11.87 14.77
N ASP A 322 -13.21 -10.72 14.45
CA ASP A 322 -13.89 -9.43 14.47
C ASP A 322 -14.60 -9.12 13.15
N SER A 323 -15.89 -8.81 13.20
CA SER A 323 -16.67 -8.39 12.03
C SER A 323 -16.09 -7.14 11.33
N SER A 324 -15.45 -6.25 12.09
CA SER A 324 -14.76 -5.07 11.53
C SER A 324 -13.58 -5.50 10.64
N THR A 325 -12.70 -6.35 11.15
CA THR A 325 -11.55 -6.87 10.40
C THR A 325 -12.00 -7.64 9.16
N GLN A 326 -13.04 -8.49 9.28
CA GLN A 326 -13.64 -9.20 8.15
C GLN A 326 -14.14 -8.23 7.07
N ALA A 327 -14.84 -7.15 7.46
CA ALA A 327 -15.32 -6.14 6.52
C ALA A 327 -14.17 -5.43 5.81
N LEU A 328 -13.08 -5.14 6.52
CA LEU A 328 -11.91 -4.48 5.95
C LEU A 328 -11.18 -5.38 4.96
N VAL A 329 -11.00 -6.67 5.26
CA VAL A 329 -10.45 -7.66 4.31
C VAL A 329 -11.28 -7.70 3.02
N LEU A 330 -12.60 -7.87 3.17
CA LEU A 330 -13.53 -7.89 2.03
C LEU A 330 -13.49 -6.57 1.25
N THR A 331 -13.38 -5.43 1.93
CA THR A 331 -13.31 -4.11 1.30
C THR A 331 -12.01 -3.91 0.53
N VAL A 332 -10.87 -4.39 1.04
CA VAL A 332 -9.59 -4.39 0.31
C VAL A 332 -9.71 -5.23 -0.96
N LEU A 333 -10.23 -6.46 -0.86
CA LEU A 333 -10.46 -7.33 -2.03
C LEU A 333 -11.39 -6.68 -3.06
N ALA A 334 -12.52 -6.12 -2.63
CA ALA A 334 -13.46 -5.43 -3.50
C ALA A 334 -12.83 -4.18 -4.16
N THR A 335 -11.99 -3.45 -3.43
CA THR A 335 -11.26 -2.29 -3.96
C THR A 335 -10.23 -2.70 -5.01
N LEU A 336 -9.54 -3.83 -4.82
CA LEU A 336 -8.64 -4.40 -5.82
C LEU A 336 -9.41 -4.78 -7.10
N VAL A 337 -10.55 -5.47 -6.97
CA VAL A 337 -11.42 -5.87 -8.10
C VAL A 337 -11.96 -4.68 -8.88
N LYS A 338 -12.39 -3.64 -8.16
CA LYS A 338 -12.99 -2.45 -8.77
C LYS A 338 -12.06 -1.78 -9.78
N TYR A 339 -10.75 -1.76 -9.47
CA TYR A 339 -9.76 -1.02 -10.26
C TYR A 339 -8.77 -1.88 -11.03
N THR A 340 -8.80 -3.22 -10.88
CA THR A 340 -7.98 -4.10 -11.74
C THR A 340 -8.57 -4.18 -13.16
N THR A 341 -7.66 -4.23 -14.13
CA THR A 341 -7.94 -4.48 -15.55
C THR A 341 -7.34 -5.79 -16.03
N ASP A 342 -6.57 -6.47 -15.18
CA ASP A 342 -5.91 -7.73 -15.53
C ASP A 342 -6.87 -8.90 -15.30
N GLU A 343 -7.02 -9.77 -16.30
CA GLU A 343 -7.94 -10.91 -16.24
C GLU A 343 -7.49 -11.95 -15.21
N THR A 344 -6.19 -12.16 -15.04
CA THR A 344 -5.63 -13.12 -14.09
C THR A 344 -5.81 -12.64 -12.65
N GLU A 345 -5.56 -11.36 -12.37
CA GLU A 345 -5.84 -10.74 -11.09
C GLU A 345 -7.33 -10.78 -10.76
N THR A 346 -8.17 -10.45 -11.76
CA THR A 346 -9.63 -10.50 -11.65
C THR A 346 -10.11 -11.88 -11.23
N ARG A 347 -9.60 -12.94 -11.89
CA ARG A 347 -9.91 -14.33 -11.57
C ARG A 347 -9.55 -14.69 -10.14
N VAL A 348 -8.32 -14.37 -9.72
CA VAL A 348 -7.86 -14.65 -8.35
C VAL A 348 -8.75 -13.95 -7.32
N LEU A 349 -9.02 -12.66 -7.52
CA LEU A 349 -9.80 -11.88 -6.57
C LEU A 349 -11.26 -12.35 -6.46
N TYR A 350 -11.91 -12.71 -7.58
CA TYR A 350 -13.27 -13.25 -7.54
C TYR A 350 -13.35 -14.62 -6.83
N GLN A 351 -12.30 -15.44 -6.90
CA GLN A 351 -12.24 -16.70 -6.12
C GLN A 351 -12.21 -16.42 -4.61
N TYR A 352 -11.36 -15.49 -4.14
CA TYR A 352 -11.36 -15.11 -2.72
C TYR A 352 -12.67 -14.43 -2.29
N LEU A 353 -13.28 -13.62 -3.14
CA LEU A 353 -14.58 -13.02 -2.84
C LEU A 353 -15.71 -14.07 -2.77
N ALA A 354 -15.68 -15.08 -3.64
CA ALA A 354 -16.63 -16.19 -3.57
C ALA A 354 -16.48 -16.95 -2.25
N GLU A 355 -15.26 -17.27 -1.83
CA GLU A 355 -15.02 -17.85 -0.50
C GLU A 355 -15.48 -16.92 0.63
N GLY A 356 -15.14 -15.63 0.56
CA GLY A 356 -15.58 -14.64 1.54
C GLY A 356 -17.10 -14.52 1.67
N SER A 357 -17.85 -14.74 0.58
CA SER A 357 -19.32 -14.76 0.60
C SER A 357 -19.90 -15.96 1.36
N VAL A 358 -19.18 -17.08 1.41
CA VAL A 358 -19.56 -18.29 2.17
C VAL A 358 -19.12 -18.16 3.63
N VAL A 359 -17.90 -17.69 3.85
CA VAL A 359 -17.26 -17.66 5.16
C VAL A 359 -17.77 -16.51 6.03
N PHE A 360 -18.03 -15.34 5.45
CA PHE A 360 -18.46 -14.12 6.15
C PHE A 360 -19.81 -13.57 5.65
N PRO A 361 -20.89 -14.38 5.63
CA PRO A 361 -22.15 -14.00 4.99
C PRO A 361 -22.81 -12.75 5.60
N LYS A 362 -22.63 -12.52 6.91
CA LYS A 362 -23.19 -11.37 7.63
C LYS A 362 -22.56 -10.04 7.24
N VAL A 363 -21.28 -10.05 6.89
CA VAL A 363 -20.48 -8.84 6.63
C VAL A 363 -20.34 -8.59 5.13
N PHE A 364 -20.50 -9.63 4.30
CA PHE A 364 -20.38 -9.53 2.84
C PHE A 364 -21.26 -8.45 2.19
N PRO A 365 -22.51 -8.18 2.62
CA PRO A 365 -23.33 -7.11 2.04
C PRO A 365 -22.69 -5.71 2.08
N VAL A 366 -21.72 -5.49 2.99
CA VAL A 366 -20.98 -4.22 3.11
C VAL A 366 -20.24 -3.82 1.83
N ILE A 367 -19.82 -4.81 1.03
CA ILE A 367 -19.06 -4.55 -0.21
C ILE A 367 -19.91 -4.64 -1.48
N HIS A 368 -21.22 -4.93 -1.36
CA HIS A 368 -22.10 -5.14 -2.50
C HIS A 368 -22.09 -3.95 -3.48
N SER A 369 -22.20 -2.72 -2.96
CA SER A 369 -22.18 -1.50 -3.77
C SER A 369 -20.85 -1.26 -4.50
N LEU A 370 -19.74 -1.85 -4.01
CA LEU A 370 -18.42 -1.75 -4.65
C LEU A 370 -18.28 -2.77 -5.79
N LEU A 371 -18.96 -3.91 -5.69
CA LEU A 371 -18.90 -4.98 -6.67
C LEU A 371 -19.96 -4.86 -7.77
N ASP A 372 -21.12 -4.27 -7.48
CA ASP A 372 -22.30 -4.27 -8.36
C ASP A 372 -21.98 -3.90 -9.82
N GLN A 373 -21.33 -2.75 -10.05
CA GLN A 373 -20.96 -2.33 -11.41
C GLN A 373 -20.01 -3.31 -12.11
N LYS A 374 -19.02 -3.86 -11.39
CA LYS A 374 -18.03 -4.77 -11.96
C LYS A 374 -18.63 -6.16 -12.22
N VAL A 375 -19.49 -6.63 -11.33
CA VAL A 375 -20.25 -7.88 -11.49
C VAL A 375 -21.15 -7.82 -12.72
N ASN A 376 -21.91 -6.72 -12.91
CA ASN A 376 -22.74 -6.55 -14.11
C ASN A 376 -21.90 -6.50 -15.41
N ASN A 377 -20.73 -5.86 -15.38
CA ASN A 377 -19.80 -5.86 -16.51
C ASN A 377 -19.30 -7.28 -16.81
N VAL A 378 -18.86 -8.00 -15.78
CA VAL A 378 -18.39 -9.39 -15.91
C VAL A 378 -19.48 -10.30 -16.49
N LEU A 379 -20.72 -10.19 -16.01
CA LEU A 379 -21.85 -10.98 -16.52
C LEU A 379 -22.20 -10.68 -17.99
N SER A 380 -21.92 -9.48 -18.47
CA SER A 380 -22.26 -9.08 -19.85
C SER A 380 -21.15 -9.36 -20.86
N VAL A 381 -19.88 -9.35 -20.44
CA VAL A 381 -18.74 -9.39 -21.38
C VAL A 381 -17.80 -10.59 -21.15
N SER A 382 -17.80 -11.20 -19.96
CA SER A 382 -16.76 -12.20 -19.63
C SER A 382 -17.02 -13.57 -20.24
N ASN A 383 -15.96 -14.16 -20.80
CA ASN A 383 -15.96 -15.53 -21.31
C ASN A 383 -15.24 -16.52 -20.36
N ASP A 384 -14.70 -16.05 -19.24
CA ASP A 384 -14.01 -16.92 -18.27
C ASP A 384 -15.01 -17.65 -17.38
N GLN A 385 -15.12 -18.98 -17.58
CA GLN A 385 -16.00 -19.87 -16.82
C GLN A 385 -15.74 -19.81 -15.31
N ILE A 386 -14.49 -19.63 -14.87
CA ILE A 386 -14.17 -19.61 -13.44
C ILE A 386 -14.65 -18.32 -12.80
N VAL A 387 -14.43 -17.18 -13.46
CA VAL A 387 -14.92 -15.89 -12.98
C VAL A 387 -16.45 -15.91 -12.91
N LEU A 388 -17.12 -16.42 -13.95
CA LEU A 388 -18.58 -16.55 -13.97
C LEU A 388 -19.10 -17.47 -12.85
N ALA A 389 -18.43 -18.60 -12.59
CA ALA A 389 -18.79 -19.50 -11.49
C ALA A 389 -18.61 -18.84 -10.11
N SER A 390 -17.52 -18.09 -9.92
CA SER A 390 -17.30 -17.31 -8.70
C SER A 390 -18.38 -16.23 -8.51
N VAL A 391 -18.72 -15.49 -9.57
CA VAL A 391 -19.80 -14.49 -9.53
C VAL A 391 -21.15 -15.13 -9.24
N GLN A 392 -21.47 -16.27 -9.85
CA GLN A 392 -22.68 -17.03 -9.57
C GLN A 392 -22.76 -17.41 -8.08
N SER A 393 -21.67 -17.93 -7.52
CA SER A 393 -21.59 -18.27 -6.09
C SER A 393 -21.82 -17.04 -5.20
N ILE A 394 -21.24 -15.90 -5.54
CA ILE A 394 -21.42 -14.64 -4.79
C ILE A 394 -22.89 -14.22 -4.80
N ILE A 395 -23.54 -14.23 -5.96
CA ILE A 395 -24.95 -13.84 -6.10
C ILE A 395 -25.86 -14.81 -5.33
N GLN A 396 -25.62 -16.11 -5.45
CA GLN A 396 -26.40 -17.13 -4.73
C GLN A 396 -26.32 -16.95 -3.20
N ASN A 397 -25.11 -16.75 -2.67
CA ASN A 397 -24.90 -16.57 -1.23
C ASN A 397 -25.47 -15.25 -0.73
N MET A 398 -25.43 -14.19 -1.55
CA MET A 398 -26.01 -12.90 -1.22
C MET A 398 -27.54 -12.95 -1.17
N LEU A 399 -28.18 -13.67 -2.10
CA LEU A 399 -29.63 -13.88 -2.10
C LEU A 399 -30.10 -14.76 -0.94
N ALA A 400 -29.25 -15.69 -0.48
CA ALA A 400 -29.54 -16.55 0.67
C ALA A 400 -29.40 -15.81 2.02
N SER A 401 -28.80 -14.62 2.05
CA SER A 401 -28.63 -13.83 3.27
C SER A 401 -29.84 -12.93 3.50
N GLU A 402 -30.72 -13.30 4.44
CA GLU A 402 -31.98 -12.59 4.74
C GLU A 402 -31.80 -11.24 5.48
N ASP A 403 -30.61 -10.91 5.98
CA ASP A 403 -30.33 -9.68 6.74
C ASP A 403 -29.88 -8.50 5.85
N ALA A 404 -30.76 -8.03 4.96
CA ALA A 404 -30.49 -6.88 4.07
C ALA A 404 -30.63 -5.49 4.76
N SER A 405 -30.70 -5.43 6.09
CA SER A 405 -31.03 -4.20 6.83
C SER A 405 -29.82 -3.32 7.19
N GLN A 406 -28.58 -3.80 7.04
CA GLN A 406 -27.40 -2.99 7.32
C GLN A 406 -27.02 -2.15 6.10
N GLN A 407 -27.10 -0.83 6.22
CA GLN A 407 -26.61 0.09 5.21
C GLN A 407 -25.07 -0.05 5.07
N PRO A 408 -24.57 -0.54 3.91
CA PRO A 408 -23.15 -0.92 3.72
C PRO A 408 -22.16 0.20 4.07
N LEU A 409 -22.50 1.43 3.69
CA LEU A 409 -21.62 2.59 3.82
C LEU A 409 -21.48 3.08 5.27
N HIS A 410 -22.54 2.94 6.08
CA HIS A 410 -22.49 3.35 7.49
C HIS A 410 -21.59 2.43 8.33
N PHE A 411 -21.50 1.15 7.97
CA PHE A 411 -20.66 0.20 8.69
C PHE A 411 -19.16 0.49 8.52
N LEU A 412 -18.70 0.78 7.29
CA LEU A 412 -17.29 1.16 7.07
C LEU A 412 -16.95 2.50 7.73
N GLN A 413 -17.89 3.45 7.71
CA GLN A 413 -17.70 4.72 8.38
C GLN A 413 -17.62 4.55 9.90
N SER A 414 -18.44 3.69 10.52
CA SER A 414 -18.37 3.41 11.96
C SER A 414 -17.10 2.67 12.37
N CYS A 415 -16.50 1.87 11.48
CA CYS A 415 -15.18 1.27 11.69
C CYS A 415 -14.02 2.29 11.55
N GLY A 416 -14.29 3.49 10.99
CA GLY A 416 -13.26 4.50 10.71
C GLY A 416 -12.56 4.32 9.35
N PHE A 417 -13.19 3.60 8.42
CA PHE A 417 -12.64 3.24 7.10
C PHE A 417 -13.57 3.62 5.93
N GLY A 418 -14.44 4.62 6.13
CA GLY A 418 -15.38 5.08 5.10
C GLY A 418 -14.72 5.58 3.81
N GLY A 419 -13.45 5.98 3.88
CA GLY A 419 -12.67 6.46 2.73
C GLY A 419 -11.78 5.41 2.07
N LEU A 420 -11.68 4.18 2.59
CA LEU A 420 -10.72 3.17 2.12
C LEU A 420 -10.75 2.93 0.61
N TRP A 421 -11.94 2.63 0.07
CA TRP A 421 -12.12 2.36 -1.36
C TRP A 421 -12.10 3.64 -2.23
N ARG A 422 -12.34 4.81 -1.62
CA ARG A 422 -12.36 6.12 -2.29
C ARG A 422 -10.94 6.63 -2.49
N PHE A 423 -10.15 6.67 -1.40
CA PHE A 423 -8.77 7.13 -1.44
C PHE A 423 -7.89 6.25 -2.32
N ALA A 424 -8.06 4.92 -2.24
CA ALA A 424 -7.33 3.94 -3.04
C ALA A 424 -7.69 3.95 -4.54
N GLY A 425 -8.63 4.81 -4.97
CA GLY A 425 -8.96 5.01 -6.37
C GLY A 425 -7.88 5.76 -7.17
N PRO A 426 -8.12 5.99 -8.47
CA PRO A 426 -7.24 6.78 -9.32
C PRO A 426 -6.99 8.18 -8.78
N PHE A 427 -5.85 8.78 -9.15
CA PHE A 427 -5.51 10.16 -8.77
C PHE A 427 -6.54 11.15 -9.32
N THR A 428 -7.19 11.91 -8.43
CA THR A 428 -8.22 12.88 -8.80
C THR A 428 -7.66 14.29 -8.77
N LYS A 429 -8.02 15.11 -9.77
CA LYS A 429 -7.43 16.46 -9.89
C LYS A 429 -8.26 17.48 -9.09
N TYR A 430 -7.58 18.17 -8.16
CA TYR A 430 -7.88 19.46 -7.53
C TYR A 430 -8.54 19.53 -6.13
N ASN A 431 -9.76 19.03 -5.87
CA ASN A 431 -10.46 19.45 -4.63
C ASN A 431 -9.98 18.80 -3.32
N MET A 432 -9.63 17.51 -3.30
CA MET A 432 -9.09 16.86 -2.07
C MET A 432 -7.70 17.39 -1.68
N MET A 433 -6.97 17.94 -2.64
CA MET A 433 -5.57 18.31 -2.51
C MET A 433 -5.37 19.56 -1.66
N VAL A 434 -6.27 20.55 -1.75
CA VAL A 434 -6.17 21.82 -1.01
C VAL A 434 -6.40 21.61 0.49
N GLU A 435 -7.52 20.99 0.86
CA GLU A 435 -7.84 20.70 2.27
C GLU A 435 -6.77 19.83 2.93
N SER A 436 -6.32 18.77 2.23
CA SER A 436 -5.26 17.90 2.74
C SER A 436 -3.92 18.63 2.88
N SER A 437 -3.62 19.60 2.00
CA SER A 437 -2.40 20.40 2.10
C SER A 437 -2.40 21.33 3.31
N GLU A 438 -3.50 22.01 3.62
CA GLU A 438 -3.63 22.88 4.80
C GLU A 438 -3.53 22.08 6.10
N LEU A 439 -4.21 20.94 6.17
CA LEU A 439 -4.10 20.03 7.32
C LEU A 439 -2.68 19.50 7.49
N PHE A 440 -1.97 19.23 6.39
CA PHE A 440 -0.58 18.78 6.45
C PHE A 440 0.36 19.90 6.91
N VAL A 441 0.18 21.15 6.45
CA VAL A 441 0.93 22.31 6.96
C VAL A 441 0.82 22.39 8.47
N ASN A 442 -0.40 22.42 9.00
CA ASN A 442 -0.66 22.52 10.44
C ASN A 442 -0.01 21.37 11.23
N CYS A 443 -0.12 20.14 10.71
CA CYS A 443 0.49 18.97 11.33
C CYS A 443 2.02 19.02 11.32
N LEU A 444 2.62 19.42 10.19
CA LEU A 444 4.05 19.49 10.02
C LEU A 444 4.68 20.60 10.87
N GLU A 445 4.02 21.77 10.95
CA GLU A 445 4.43 22.85 11.86
C GLU A 445 4.46 22.38 13.31
N ALA A 446 3.35 21.80 13.78
CA ALA A 446 3.27 21.26 15.14
C ALA A 446 4.35 20.19 15.38
N MET A 447 4.63 19.32 14.41
CA MET A 447 5.68 18.31 14.51
C MET A 447 7.08 18.91 14.63
N VAL A 448 7.38 19.93 13.84
CA VAL A 448 8.68 20.63 13.88
C VAL A 448 8.88 21.37 15.20
N GLU A 449 7.82 21.94 15.77
CA GLU A 449 7.89 22.69 17.03
C GLU A 449 7.94 21.80 18.27
N THR A 450 7.15 20.72 18.30
CA THR A 450 6.93 19.94 19.53
C THR A 450 7.77 18.67 19.62
N CYS A 451 8.09 18.03 18.49
CA CYS A 451 8.65 16.67 18.47
C CYS A 451 10.13 16.61 18.06
N LEU A 452 10.70 17.71 17.54
CA LEU A 452 12.07 17.74 17.06
C LEU A 452 12.99 18.55 17.98
N PRO A 453 14.16 18.00 18.36
CA PRO A 453 15.04 18.61 19.35
C PRO A 453 15.39 20.06 18.97
N VAL A 454 15.42 20.92 19.98
CA VAL A 454 15.99 22.26 19.90
C VAL A 454 17.38 22.15 20.50
N GLU A 455 18.40 21.83 19.71
CA GLU A 455 19.76 22.18 20.15
C GLU A 455 19.86 23.72 20.09
N GLU A 456 20.21 24.35 21.21
CA GLU A 456 20.56 25.77 21.29
C GLU A 456 21.75 26.04 20.35
N THR A 457 21.47 26.45 19.12
CA THR A 457 22.50 26.98 18.24
C THR A 457 22.89 28.38 18.72
N ALA A 458 24.18 28.55 19.02
CA ALA A 458 24.83 29.86 19.04
C ALA A 458 24.44 30.69 17.80
N PRO A 459 24.36 32.02 17.90
CA PRO A 459 23.74 32.88 16.89
C PRO A 459 24.40 32.72 15.52
N MET A 460 23.59 32.32 14.54
CA MET A 460 23.94 32.37 13.11
C MET A 460 24.33 33.81 12.73
N PRO A 461 25.39 34.02 11.94
CA PRO A 461 25.68 35.33 11.38
C PRO A 461 24.56 35.75 10.41
N PRO A 462 24.25 37.05 10.30
CA PRO A 462 23.16 37.54 9.46
C PRO A 462 23.42 37.24 7.98
N SER A 463 22.34 36.99 7.24
CA SER A 463 22.36 36.74 5.80
C SER A 463 23.17 37.81 5.04
N PRO A 464 24.02 37.45 4.06
CA PRO A 464 24.50 38.43 3.10
C PRO A 464 23.28 38.99 2.36
N ARG A 465 23.08 40.31 2.46
CA ARG A 465 22.05 41.03 1.69
C ARG A 465 22.22 40.70 0.21
N PRO A 466 21.14 40.59 -0.58
CA PRO A 466 21.27 40.49 -2.02
C PRO A 466 22.07 41.70 -2.49
N TYR A 467 23.18 41.44 -3.17
CA TYR A 467 23.92 42.48 -3.87
C TYR A 467 22.96 43.13 -4.85
N ASN A 468 22.48 44.33 -4.52
CA ASN A 468 21.79 45.19 -5.46
C ASN A 468 22.80 45.53 -6.56
N LEU A 469 22.78 44.77 -7.66
CA LEU A 469 23.27 45.24 -8.94
C LEU A 469 22.27 46.29 -9.44
N SER A 470 22.25 47.46 -8.79
CA SER A 470 21.66 48.65 -9.39
C SER A 470 22.62 49.13 -10.46
N SER A 471 22.22 48.90 -11.70
CA SER A 471 22.75 49.51 -12.91
C SER A 471 22.79 51.03 -12.77
N SER A 472 23.92 51.59 -12.34
CA SER A 472 24.25 52.98 -12.56
C SER A 472 24.76 53.12 -13.99
N LEU A 473 23.86 53.46 -14.91
CA LEU A 473 24.23 54.11 -16.15
C LEU A 473 24.81 55.47 -15.79
N SER A 474 26.13 55.60 -15.86
CA SER A 474 26.82 56.88 -15.90
C SER A 474 27.97 56.76 -16.88
N SER A 475 27.80 57.49 -17.97
CA SER A 475 28.59 57.53 -19.19
C SER A 475 30.09 57.63 -18.93
N LEU A 476 30.84 56.63 -19.40
CA LEU A 476 32.24 56.78 -19.75
C LEU A 476 32.34 56.76 -21.28
N THR A 477 32.48 57.94 -21.87
CA THR A 477 32.86 58.12 -23.27
C THR A 477 34.28 57.60 -23.46
N LEU A 478 34.41 56.33 -23.86
CA LEU A 478 35.63 55.79 -24.46
C LEU A 478 35.68 56.23 -25.91
N GLY A 479 36.54 57.21 -26.20
CA GLY A 479 36.89 57.59 -27.56
C GLY A 479 37.54 56.41 -28.29
N SER A 480 36.93 55.99 -29.40
CA SER A 480 37.52 55.04 -30.34
C SER A 480 38.61 55.75 -31.16
N PRO A 481 39.81 55.17 -31.32
CA PRO A 481 40.75 55.59 -32.34
C PRO A 481 40.58 54.68 -33.56
N THR A 482 39.90 55.16 -34.59
CA THR A 482 40.08 54.62 -35.94
C THR A 482 40.26 55.77 -36.93
N ASP A 483 41.51 55.86 -37.36
CA ASP A 483 41.93 56.02 -38.75
C ASP A 483 41.94 57.43 -39.36
N LYS A 484 43.15 57.98 -39.51
CA LYS A 484 43.56 58.76 -40.68
C LYS A 484 45.05 58.56 -40.95
N GLY A 485 45.36 57.73 -41.94
CA GLY A 485 46.57 57.91 -42.75
C GLY A 485 46.44 59.15 -43.65
N SER A 486 47.50 59.97 -43.71
CA SER A 486 48.04 60.57 -44.94
C SER A 486 49.15 61.59 -44.64
N SER A 487 50.37 61.20 -45.05
CA SER A 487 51.31 61.96 -45.91
C SER A 487 52.05 63.22 -45.42
N SER A 488 53.35 63.23 -45.78
CA SER A 488 54.29 64.36 -45.97
C SER A 488 54.69 65.15 -44.71
N ASN A 489 55.96 65.46 -44.42
CA ASN A 489 57.18 65.54 -45.21
C ASN A 489 58.40 65.36 -44.29
#